data_AF-A0A7C7DFH8-F1
#
_entry.id   AF-A0A7C7DFH8-F1
#
_cell.length_a   1.000
_cell.length_b   1.000
_cell.length_c   1.000
_cell.angle_alpha   90.00
_cell.angle_beta   90.00
_cell.angle_gamma   90.00
#
_symmetry.space_group_name_H-M   'P 1'
#
loop_
_entity.id
_entity.type
_entity.pdbx_description
1 polymer ?
#
loop_
_entity_poly.entity_id
_entity_poly.type
_entity_poly.pdbx_seq_one_letter_code
_entity_poly.pdbx_strand_id
1 'polypeptide(L)' 'MRVVLLILAFAAIVAYELPGIIRRKERGELALFIALVVLAFTLSLLQTIGVPVPNPAKGIEFLTRMIFPNDLRSDL' A
#
# COMPACT_ATOMS: atom_id res chain seq x y z
N MET A 1 0.94 1.23 20.22
CA MET A 1 2.07 2.07 19.74
C MET A 1 2.30 2.05 18.23
N ARG A 2 2.07 0.93 17.50
CA ARG A 2 2.30 0.87 16.03
C ARG A 2 1.43 1.81 15.20
N VAL A 3 0.17 2.00 15.58
CA VAL A 3 -0.77 2.91 14.88
C VAL A 3 -0.33 4.38 14.97
N VAL A 4 0.25 4.80 16.10
CA VAL A 4 0.74 6.18 16.28
C VAL A 4 1.90 6.47 15.32
N LEU A 5 2.82 5.52 15.16
CA LEU A 5 3.92 5.64 14.20
C LEU A 5 3.42 5.68 12.76
N LEU A 6 2.40 4.90 12.44
CA LEU A 6 1.76 4.91 11.13
C LEU A 6 1.11 6.26 10.83
N ILE A 7 0.36 6.84 11.77
CA ILE A 7 -0.23 8.17 11.62
C ILE A 7 0.86 9.23 11.43
N LEU A 8 1.94 9.19 12.23
CA LEU A 8 3.05 10.13 12.11
C LEU A 8 3.75 10.03 10.75
N ALA A 9 3.97 8.81 10.24
CA ALA A 9 4.59 8.60 8.94
C ALA A 9 3.74 9.19 7.81
N PHE A 10 2.44 8.88 7.79
CA PHE A 10 1.53 9.43 6.78
C PHE A 10 1.35 10.95 6.92
N ALA A 11 1.33 11.48 8.13
CA ALA A 11 1.29 12.92 8.36
C ALA A 11 2.53 13.63 7.81
N ALA A 12 3.73 13.04 7.98
CA ALA A 12 4.97 13.58 7.44
C ALA A 12 4.96 13.58 5.90
N ILE A 13 4.51 12.48 5.27
CA ILE A 13 4.37 12.38 3.82
C ILE A 13 3.44 13.49 3.31
N VAL A 14 2.22 13.59 3.87
CA VAL A 14 1.25 14.61 3.48
C VAL A 14 1.82 16.01 3.70
N ALA A 15 2.45 16.30 4.83
CA ALA A 15 3.02 17.62 5.10
C ALA A 15 4.13 18.01 4.11
N TYR A 16 4.89 17.04 3.59
CA TYR A 16 5.96 17.28 2.63
C TYR A 16 5.43 17.45 1.20
N GLU A 17 4.52 16.58 0.77
CA GLU A 17 4.07 16.50 -0.62
C GLU A 17 2.89 17.44 -0.95
N LEU A 18 1.95 17.60 -0.01
CA LEU A 18 0.77 18.44 -0.17
C LEU A 18 1.08 19.91 -0.54
N PRO A 19 2.04 20.61 0.09
CA PRO A 19 2.34 22.00 -0.29
C PRO A 19 2.92 22.10 -1.71
N GLY A 20 3.64 21.07 -2.18
CA GLY A 20 4.15 21.00 -3.54
C GLY A 20 3.02 20.92 -4.57
N ILE A 21 2.02 20.08 -4.30
CA ILE A 21 0.86 19.88 -5.19
C ILE A 21 -0.05 21.12 -5.20
N ILE A 22 -0.31 21.72 -4.04
CA ILE A 22 -1.14 22.94 -3.94
C ILE A 22 -0.51 24.10 -4.75
N ARG A 23 0.82 24.23 -4.72
CA ARG A 23 1.55 25.26 -5.48
C ARG A 23 1.43 25.07 -7.00
N ARG A 24 1.29 23.83 -7.49
CA ARG A 24 1.13 23.53 -8.92
C ARG A 24 -0.28 23.83 -9.45
N LYS A 25 -1.29 24.05 -8.58
CA LYS A 25 -2.72 24.27 -8.94
C LYS A 25 -3.36 23.15 -9.77
N GLU A 26 -2.69 22.01 -9.90
CA GLU A 26 -3.15 20.83 -10.61
C GLU A 26 -4.16 20.06 -9.75
N ARG A 27 -5.47 20.25 -9.99
CA ARG A 27 -6.52 19.57 -9.21
C ARG A 27 -6.55 18.05 -9.42
N GLY A 28 -6.11 17.58 -10.59
CA GLY A 28 -6.01 16.15 -10.90
C GLY A 28 -4.94 15.45 -10.07
N GLU A 29 -3.76 16.07 -9.94
CA GLU A 29 -2.66 15.57 -9.11
C GLU A 29 -3.06 15.48 -7.64
N LEU A 30 -3.78 16.50 -7.12
CA LEU A 30 -4.27 16.50 -5.75
C LEU A 30 -5.26 15.37 -5.49
N ALA A 31 -6.20 15.13 -6.43
CA ALA A 31 -7.17 14.07 -6.31
C ALA A 31 -6.49 12.68 -6.32
N LEU A 32 -5.52 12.46 -7.21
CA LEU A 32 -4.77 11.21 -7.26
C LEU A 32 -3.94 10.99 -5.98
N PHE A 33 -3.25 12.02 -5.51
CA PHE A 33 -2.47 11.97 -4.28
C PHE A 33 -3.34 11.59 -3.08
N ILE A 34 -4.48 12.28 -2.90
CA ILE A 34 -5.41 11.97 -1.81
C ILE A 34 -5.95 10.54 -1.93
N ALA A 35 -6.35 10.11 -3.14
CA ALA A 35 -6.84 8.76 -3.36
C ALA A 35 -5.79 7.69 -3.00
N LEU A 36 -4.53 7.88 -3.42
CA LEU A 36 -3.43 6.98 -3.10
C LEU A 36 -3.10 6.98 -1.60
N VAL A 37 -3.04 8.15 -0.97
CA VAL A 37 -2.77 8.28 0.47
C VAL A 37 -3.86 7.58 1.29
N VAL A 38 -5.13 7.82 0.98
CA VAL A 38 -6.26 7.20 1.67
C VAL A 38 -6.23 5.68 1.50
N LEU A 39 -5.96 5.20 0.28
CA LEU A 39 -5.88 3.77 -0.01
C LEU A 39 -4.72 3.11 0.75
N ALA A 40 -3.52 3.69 0.66
CA ALA A 40 -2.33 3.18 1.35
C ALA A 40 -2.49 3.21 2.89
N PHE A 41 -3.05 4.29 3.43
CA PHE A 41 -3.32 4.41 4.88
C PHE A 41 -4.33 3.37 5.35
N THR A 42 -5.42 3.19 4.61
CA THR A 42 -6.47 2.22 4.95
C THR A 42 -5.91 0.79 4.96
N LEU A 43 -5.16 0.40 3.93
CA LEU A 43 -4.53 -0.91 3.87
C LEU A 43 -3.52 -1.11 5.01
N SER A 44 -2.67 -0.12 5.25
CA SER A 44 -1.65 -0.17 6.31
C SER A 44 -2.30 -0.23 7.70
N LEU A 45 -3.41 0.49 7.89
CA LEU A 45 -4.18 0.48 9.13
C LEU A 45 -4.80 -0.90 9.36
N LEU A 46 -5.51 -1.45 8.36
CA LEU A 46 -6.09 -2.80 8.41
C LEU A 46 -5.02 -3.85 8.74
N GLN A 47 -3.86 -3.78 8.10
CA GLN A 47 -2.75 -4.68 8.37
C GLN A 47 -2.21 -4.50 9.80
N THR A 48 -2.14 -3.26 10.30
CA THR A 48 -1.63 -2.96 11.65
C THR A 48 -2.57 -3.42 12.76
N ILE A 49 -3.89 -3.35 12.55
CA ILE A 49 -4.91 -3.86 13.48
C ILE A 49 -5.10 -5.38 13.37
N GLY A 50 -4.36 -6.06 12.49
CA GLY A 50 -4.40 -7.50 12.34
C GLY A 50 -5.60 -8.02 11.54
N VAL A 51 -6.32 -7.14 10.83
CA VAL A 51 -7.33 -7.59 9.86
C VAL A 51 -6.59 -8.34 8.76
N PRO A 52 -7.01 -9.58 8.42
CA PRO A 52 -6.40 -10.35 7.35
C PRO A 52 -6.71 -9.67 6.02
N VAL A 53 -5.82 -8.78 5.60
CA VAL A 53 -5.86 -8.20 4.27
C VAL A 53 -5.54 -9.33 3.28
N PRO A 54 -6.40 -9.62 2.29
CA PRO A 54 -6.13 -10.64 1.31
C PRO A 54 -4.82 -10.28 0.61
N ASN A 55 -3.78 -11.10 0.87
CA ASN A 55 -2.45 -10.86 0.33
C ASN A 55 -2.48 -11.18 -1.17
N PRO A 56 -2.33 -10.20 -2.07
CA PRO A 56 -2.31 -10.44 -3.51
C PRO A 56 -1.18 -11.41 -3.90
N ALA A 57 -0.11 -11.45 -3.11
CA ALA A 57 1.00 -12.38 -3.32
C ALA A 57 0.55 -13.84 -3.20
N LYS A 58 -0.46 -14.17 -2.38
CA LYS A 58 -1.03 -15.52 -2.36
C LYS A 58 -1.79 -15.84 -3.65
N GLY A 59 -2.45 -14.85 -4.23
CA GLY A 59 -3.11 -14.99 -5.52
C GLY A 59 -2.08 -15.20 -6.64
N ILE A 60 -1.01 -14.43 -6.64
CA ILE A 60 0.11 -14.60 -7.57
C ILE A 60 0.76 -15.96 -7.36
N GLU A 61 1.06 -16.36 -6.13
CA GLU A 61 1.64 -17.67 -5.81
C GLU A 61 0.75 -18.83 -6.29
N PHE A 62 -0.57 -18.71 -6.15
CA PHE A 62 -1.52 -19.68 -6.70
C PHE A 62 -1.42 -19.78 -8.23
N LEU A 63 -1.39 -18.65 -8.92
CA LEU A 63 -1.24 -18.60 -10.38
C LEU A 63 0.13 -19.13 -10.82
N THR A 64 1.21 -18.77 -10.13
CA THR A 64 2.57 -19.24 -10.42
C THR A 64 2.67 -20.74 -10.24
N ARG A 65 2.13 -21.30 -9.14
CA ARG A 65 2.08 -22.77 -8.93
C ARG A 65 1.23 -23.49 -9.98
N MET A 66 0.16 -22.86 -10.46
CA MET A 66 -0.70 -23.42 -11.51
C MET A 66 0.01 -23.45 -12.87
N ILE A 67 0.81 -22.43 -13.20
CA ILE A 67 1.49 -22.30 -14.50
C ILE A 67 2.83 -23.05 -14.51
N PHE A 68 3.58 -23.03 -13.40
CA PHE A 68 4.92 -23.62 -13.27
C PHE A 68 4.98 -24.65 -12.13
N PRO A 69 4.29 -25.80 -12.25
CA PRO A 69 4.22 -26.79 -11.17
C PRO A 69 5.54 -27.53 -10.90
N ASN A 70 6.49 -27.53 -11.85
CA ASN A 70 7.73 -28.32 -11.76
C ASN A 70 8.96 -27.54 -11.25
N ASP A 71 8.94 -26.21 -11.24
CA ASP A 71 10.11 -25.38 -10.86
C ASP A 71 10.26 -25.22 -9.33
N LEU A 72 9.19 -25.40 -8.54
CA LEU A 72 9.25 -25.31 -7.06
C LEU A 72 9.66 -26.62 -6.37
N ARG A 73 9.89 -27.70 -7.13
CA ARG A 73 10.23 -29.02 -6.57
C ARG A 73 11.74 -29.28 -6.51
N SER A 74 12.56 -28.43 -7.15
CA SER A 74 14.03 -28.52 -7.12
C SER A 74 14.69 -27.88 -5.88
N ASP A 75 13.93 -27.10 -5.12
CA ASP A 75 14.44 -26.26 -4.03
C ASP A 75 14.10 -26.83 -2.63
N LEU A 76 13.55 -28.05 -2.56
CA LEU A 76 13.30 -28.86 -1.36
C LEU A 76 14.29 -30.03 -1.30
#